data_AF-A0A925TRM0-F1
#
_entry.id   AF-A0A925TRM0-F1
#
_cell.length_a   1.000
_cell.length_b   1.000
_cell.length_c   1.000
_cell.angle_alpha   90.00
_cell.angle_beta   90.00
_cell.angle_gamma   90.00
#
_symmetry.space_group_name_H-M   'P 1'
#
loop_
_entity.id
_entity.type
_entity.pdbx_description
1 polymer ?
#
loop_
_entity_poly.entity_id
_entity_poly.type
_entity_poly.pdbx_seq_one_letter_code
_entity_poly.pdbx_strand_id
1 'polypeptide(L)'
;MKSNFLLWQEKYGLEVPQLTVSMAAKLQTAQTDQEKHKWTSLLYFLYACGVAAEEDGEPAVKAAIIKQGETSLFTNDKHKLLSEAAVSLALLGEENMKSESDEWKYEAFRITALLLRTPFDIQTFETILGTVERFTRIKSIDHDASYILLSSIHEKTGDPAYQRFFTGLDNELWERLASAALKVMSLFLHDATMEYLVYYELPPGGINDKHLVRCRKMLDVVIECCSIVHQTSPLIKDQFDQEIYQFCSDVITQQNPQPLITYSYRLLDLSSEDFYVTVPKEQISKFIRESIVRFGGGVSA
;
A
#
# COMPACT_ATOMS: atom_id res chain seq x y z
N MET A 1 -4.01 -2.14 13.43
CA MET A 1 -3.25 -1.12 12.68
C MET A 1 -2.21 -1.76 11.76
N LYS A 2 -2.26 -1.46 10.45
CA LYS A 2 -1.30 -1.96 9.44
C LYS A 2 0.10 -1.35 9.59
N SER A 3 1.15 -2.10 9.22
CA SER A 3 2.55 -1.70 9.46
C SER A 3 2.95 -0.42 8.74
N ASN A 4 2.39 -0.13 7.56
CA ASN A 4 2.72 1.05 6.77
C ASN A 4 2.28 2.37 7.45
N PHE A 5 1.20 2.36 8.23
CA PHE A 5 0.76 3.54 8.98
C PHE A 5 1.75 4.01 10.04
N LEU A 6 2.65 3.14 10.49
CA LEU A 6 3.72 3.53 11.41
C LEU A 6 4.74 4.49 10.75
N LEU A 7 4.83 4.48 9.40
CA LEU A 7 5.67 5.41 8.64
C LEU A 7 5.06 6.82 8.54
N TRP A 8 3.79 6.97 8.90
CA TRP A 8 3.05 8.23 8.73
C TRP A 8 3.37 9.27 9.79
N GLN A 9 3.94 8.86 10.93
CA GLN A 9 4.36 9.78 11.99
C GLN A 9 5.33 10.83 11.46
N GLU A 10 6.41 10.42 10.80
CA GLU A 10 7.42 11.35 10.27
C GLU A 10 6.94 12.05 9.00
N LYS A 11 6.22 11.31 8.14
CA LYS A 11 5.78 11.79 6.83
C LYS A 11 4.74 12.90 6.90
N TYR A 12 3.85 12.83 7.88
CA TYR A 12 2.74 13.77 8.05
C TYR A 12 2.75 14.48 9.41
N GLY A 13 3.72 14.18 10.28
CA GLY A 13 3.81 14.75 11.63
C GLY A 13 2.64 14.31 12.52
N LEU A 14 2.26 13.03 12.46
CA LEU A 14 1.14 12.45 13.18
C LEU A 14 1.60 11.66 14.40
N GLU A 15 0.74 11.49 15.39
CA GLU A 15 1.07 10.72 16.59
C GLU A 15 0.59 9.29 16.44
N VAL A 16 1.50 8.31 16.50
CA VAL A 16 1.14 6.89 16.66
C VAL A 16 1.04 6.64 18.17
N PRO A 17 -0.11 6.21 18.73
CA PRO A 17 -1.20 5.44 18.11
C PRO A 17 -2.52 6.20 17.87
N GLN A 18 -2.50 7.52 17.78
CA GLN A 18 -3.69 8.37 17.65
C GLN A 18 -3.67 9.13 16.31
N LEU A 19 -3.56 8.38 15.21
CA LEU A 19 -3.41 8.92 13.86
C LEU A 19 -4.64 9.74 13.47
N THR A 20 -5.84 9.27 13.78
CA THR A 20 -7.07 9.96 13.37
C THR A 20 -7.34 11.20 14.22
N VAL A 21 -7.01 11.15 15.52
CA VAL A 21 -7.13 12.30 16.43
C VAL A 21 -6.14 13.40 16.05
N SER A 22 -4.86 13.06 15.88
CA SER A 22 -3.82 14.04 15.51
C SER A 22 -4.09 14.65 14.13
N MET A 23 -4.65 13.88 13.20
CA MET A 23 -5.04 14.38 11.89
C MET A 23 -6.28 15.29 11.93
N ALA A 24 -7.28 14.93 12.73
CA ALA A 24 -8.45 15.78 12.95
C ALA A 24 -8.05 17.13 13.57
N ALA A 25 -7.07 17.14 14.48
CA ALA A 25 -6.51 18.37 15.04
C ALA A 25 -5.83 19.23 13.95
N LYS A 26 -5.00 18.63 13.08
CA LYS A 26 -4.40 19.36 11.95
C LYS A 26 -5.46 19.93 10.99
N LEU A 27 -6.52 19.18 10.71
CA LEU A 27 -7.63 19.64 9.89
C LEU A 27 -8.36 20.85 10.51
N GLN A 28 -8.53 20.87 11.83
CA GLN A 28 -9.16 22.00 12.53
C GLN A 28 -8.34 23.28 12.44
N THR A 29 -7.01 23.16 12.40
CA THR A 29 -6.08 24.29 12.32
C THR A 29 -5.70 24.71 10.89
N ALA A 30 -6.15 23.96 9.88
CA ALA A 30 -5.83 24.23 8.48
C ALA A 30 -6.43 25.56 8.00
N GLN A 31 -5.60 26.41 7.41
CA GLN A 31 -6.01 27.77 7.02
C GLN A 31 -6.36 27.86 5.55
N THR A 32 -5.69 27.07 4.71
CA THR A 32 -5.88 27.06 3.26
C THR A 32 -6.78 25.92 2.81
N ASP A 33 -7.42 26.06 1.65
CA ASP A 33 -8.28 25.00 1.11
C ASP A 33 -7.46 23.78 0.66
N GLN A 34 -6.21 23.99 0.23
CA GLN A 34 -5.29 22.90 -0.10
C GLN A 34 -4.92 22.07 1.14
N GLU A 35 -4.63 22.70 2.29
CA GLU A 35 -4.39 21.99 3.54
C GLU A 35 -5.64 21.27 4.04
N LYS A 36 -6.82 21.91 3.96
CA LYS A 36 -8.08 21.25 4.32
C LYS A 36 -8.32 20.03 3.46
N HIS A 37 -8.15 20.15 2.14
CA HIS A 37 -8.29 19.03 1.21
C HIS A 37 -7.31 17.89 1.58
N LYS A 38 -6.02 18.20 1.72
CA LYS A 38 -4.99 17.24 2.16
C LYS A 38 -5.41 16.48 3.41
N TRP A 39 -5.73 17.19 4.50
CA TRP A 39 -6.05 16.55 5.77
C TRP A 39 -7.38 15.81 5.73
N THR A 40 -8.36 16.29 4.96
CA THR A 40 -9.63 15.60 4.75
C THR A 40 -9.43 14.30 3.99
N SER A 41 -8.68 14.31 2.89
CA SER A 41 -8.40 13.12 2.08
C SER A 41 -7.65 12.05 2.87
N LEU A 42 -6.63 12.44 3.65
CA LEU A 42 -5.90 11.53 4.52
C LEU A 42 -6.78 10.99 5.66
N LEU A 43 -7.62 11.83 6.26
CA LEU A 43 -8.49 11.43 7.37
C LEU A 43 -9.59 10.48 6.88
N TYR A 44 -10.14 10.73 5.69
CA TYR A 44 -11.11 9.85 5.06
C TYR A 44 -10.50 8.50 4.71
N PHE A 45 -9.25 8.49 4.24
CA PHE A 45 -8.51 7.25 4.03
C PHE A 45 -8.32 6.43 5.30
N LEU A 46 -7.86 7.05 6.41
CA LEU A 46 -7.72 6.36 7.70
C LEU A 46 -9.06 5.85 8.24
N TYR A 47 -10.12 6.64 8.08
CA TYR A 47 -11.49 6.23 8.40
C TYR A 47 -11.91 4.98 7.60
N ALA A 48 -11.72 5.00 6.29
CA ALA A 48 -12.07 3.88 5.41
C ALA A 48 -11.22 2.63 5.66
N CYS A 49 -9.99 2.78 6.18
CA CYS A 49 -9.13 1.69 6.61
C CYS A 49 -9.49 1.12 8.00
N GLY A 50 -10.51 1.67 8.68
CA GLY A 50 -10.95 1.22 10.01
C GLY A 50 -10.10 1.74 11.18
N VAL A 51 -9.10 2.60 10.93
CA VAL A 51 -8.22 3.11 11.99
C VAL A 51 -9.00 3.94 13.02
N ALA A 52 -10.00 4.70 12.56
CA ALA A 52 -10.85 5.48 13.46
C ALA A 52 -11.67 4.60 14.44
N ALA A 53 -12.01 3.38 14.02
CA ALA A 53 -12.68 2.41 14.88
C ALA A 53 -11.70 1.77 15.88
N GLU A 54 -10.46 1.50 15.46
CA GLU A 54 -9.39 1.03 16.37
C GLU A 54 -9.04 2.06 17.46
N GLU A 55 -9.19 3.35 17.16
CA GLU A 55 -8.88 4.47 18.08
C GLU A 55 -10.10 4.97 18.89
N ASP A 56 -11.25 4.27 18.84
CA ASP A 56 -12.52 4.69 19.47
C ASP A 56 -12.99 6.11 19.09
N GLY A 57 -12.52 6.64 17.95
CA GLY A 57 -12.72 8.01 17.48
C GLY A 57 -13.74 8.16 16.36
N GLU A 58 -14.38 7.07 15.92
CA GLU A 58 -15.17 7.01 14.70
C GLU A 58 -16.23 8.13 14.55
N PRO A 59 -17.09 8.42 15.56
CA PRO A 59 -18.10 9.46 15.43
C PRO A 59 -17.52 10.87 15.21
N ALA A 60 -16.40 11.18 15.87
CA ALA A 60 -15.75 12.48 15.79
C ALA A 60 -15.06 12.67 14.42
N VAL A 61 -14.36 11.63 13.95
CA VAL A 61 -13.71 11.61 12.64
C VAL A 61 -14.74 11.78 11.52
N LYS A 62 -15.83 11.02 11.60
CA LYS A 62 -16.97 11.12 10.68
C LYS A 62 -17.49 12.56 10.60
N ALA A 63 -17.81 13.17 11.74
CA ALA A 63 -18.29 14.54 11.79
C ALA A 63 -17.30 15.56 11.19
N ALA A 64 -16.00 15.37 11.44
CA ALA A 64 -14.95 16.24 10.91
C ALA A 64 -14.86 16.18 9.37
N ILE A 65 -14.93 14.98 8.79
CA ILE A 65 -14.90 14.78 7.32
C ILE A 65 -16.14 15.42 6.67
N ILE A 66 -17.32 15.20 7.24
CA ILE A 66 -18.59 15.76 6.71
C ILE A 66 -18.57 17.27 6.71
N LYS A 67 -18.01 17.89 7.75
CA LYS A 67 -17.90 19.35 7.86
C LYS A 67 -17.10 19.97 6.70
N GLN A 68 -16.23 19.18 6.05
CA GLN A 68 -15.43 19.59 4.90
C GLN A 68 -16.13 19.30 3.55
N GLY A 69 -17.35 18.76 3.55
CA GLY A 69 -18.16 18.56 2.34
C GLY A 69 -18.11 17.14 1.76
N GLU A 70 -17.40 16.19 2.37
CA GLU A 70 -17.34 14.79 1.94
C GLU A 70 -18.61 14.01 2.31
N THR A 71 -19.70 14.29 1.60
CA THR A 71 -21.01 13.67 1.85
C THR A 71 -21.08 12.21 1.41
N SER A 72 -20.13 11.76 0.57
CA SER A 72 -19.99 10.37 0.16
C SER A 72 -19.84 9.44 1.36
N LEU A 73 -19.37 9.95 2.51
CA LEU A 73 -19.20 9.20 3.76
C LEU A 73 -20.50 8.56 4.31
N PHE A 74 -21.68 9.06 3.92
CA PHE A 74 -22.97 8.47 4.32
C PHE A 74 -23.59 7.54 3.29
N THR A 75 -23.08 7.57 2.05
CA THR A 75 -23.65 6.75 1.00
C THR A 75 -23.01 5.36 1.02
N ASN A 76 -23.85 4.35 0.87
CA ASN A 76 -23.44 3.01 0.48
C ASN A 76 -23.90 2.71 -0.96
N ASP A 77 -24.39 3.73 -1.68
CA ASP A 77 -24.75 3.63 -3.08
C ASP A 77 -23.48 3.39 -3.91
N LYS A 78 -23.37 2.17 -4.44
CA LYS A 78 -22.26 1.72 -5.27
C LYS A 78 -22.06 2.62 -6.50
N HIS A 79 -23.14 2.98 -7.21
CA HIS A 79 -23.04 3.79 -8.43
C HIS A 79 -22.52 5.18 -8.11
N LYS A 80 -22.99 5.78 -7.01
CA LYS A 80 -22.50 7.08 -6.58
C LYS A 80 -21.02 7.04 -6.22
N LEU A 81 -20.59 6.08 -5.41
CA LEU A 81 -19.19 5.95 -5.00
C LEU A 81 -18.25 5.71 -6.19
N LEU A 82 -18.62 4.79 -7.09
CA LEU A 82 -17.84 4.53 -8.30
C LEU A 82 -17.82 5.72 -9.25
N SER A 83 -18.94 6.45 -9.40
CA SER A 83 -18.97 7.65 -10.23
C SER A 83 -18.08 8.75 -9.67
N GLU A 84 -18.08 8.98 -8.36
CA GLU A 84 -17.20 9.95 -7.71
C GLU A 84 -15.73 9.56 -7.88
N ALA A 85 -15.39 8.28 -7.65
CA ALA A 85 -14.04 7.78 -7.88
C ALA A 85 -13.62 7.93 -9.34
N ALA A 86 -14.50 7.63 -10.30
CA ALA A 86 -14.22 7.76 -11.73
C ALA A 86 -13.98 9.21 -12.16
N VAL A 87 -14.74 10.18 -11.64
CA VAL A 87 -14.53 11.61 -11.90
C VAL A 87 -13.15 12.03 -11.37
N SER A 88 -12.82 11.69 -10.14
CA SER A 88 -11.50 11.97 -9.56
C SER A 88 -10.36 11.29 -10.32
N LEU A 89 -10.57 10.05 -10.77
CA LEU A 89 -9.61 9.34 -11.60
C LEU A 89 -9.44 10.00 -12.97
N ALA A 90 -10.50 10.49 -13.61
CA ALA A 90 -10.39 11.17 -14.90
C ALA A 90 -9.46 12.40 -14.80
N LEU A 91 -9.63 13.20 -13.74
CA LEU A 91 -8.76 14.36 -13.46
C LEU A 91 -7.28 13.97 -13.38
N LEU A 92 -6.96 12.81 -12.79
CA LEU A 92 -5.59 12.28 -12.70
C LEU A 92 -4.94 11.86 -14.04
N GLY A 93 -5.62 11.93 -15.18
CA GLY A 93 -4.98 11.59 -16.48
C GLY A 93 -5.35 12.46 -17.66
N GLU A 94 -6.18 13.49 -17.46
CA GLU A 94 -6.32 14.57 -18.43
C GLU A 94 -5.24 15.64 -18.27
N GLU A 95 -4.63 15.77 -17.09
CA GLU A 95 -3.45 16.63 -16.94
C GLU A 95 -2.19 15.95 -17.52
N ASN A 96 -1.74 16.47 -18.66
CA ASN A 96 -0.36 16.32 -19.12
C ASN A 96 0.56 16.60 -17.92
N MET A 97 1.18 15.55 -17.39
CA MET A 97 2.08 15.51 -16.23
C MET A 97 3.27 16.47 -16.38
N LYS A 98 3.01 17.77 -16.34
CA LYS A 98 3.99 18.86 -16.44
C LYS A 98 4.08 19.69 -15.16
N SER A 99 3.23 19.43 -14.17
CA SER A 99 3.33 20.03 -12.85
C SER A 99 3.35 18.95 -11.76
N GLU A 100 4.38 19.01 -10.93
CA GLU A 100 4.45 18.35 -9.62
C GLU A 100 3.45 19.02 -8.65
N SER A 101 2.17 19.11 -9.03
CA SER A 101 1.16 19.68 -8.15
C SER A 101 0.92 18.72 -6.97
N ASP A 102 1.17 19.22 -5.76
CA ASP A 102 0.91 18.53 -4.49
C ASP A 102 -0.57 18.13 -4.31
N GLU A 103 -1.49 18.72 -5.09
CA GLU A 103 -2.93 18.46 -5.01
C GLU A 103 -3.27 17.01 -5.36
N TRP A 104 -2.63 16.45 -6.40
CA TRP A 104 -2.94 15.11 -6.91
C TRP A 104 -2.54 13.97 -5.98
N LYS A 105 -1.52 14.21 -5.14
CA LYS A 105 -1.04 13.22 -4.19
C LYS A 105 -2.13 12.81 -3.20
N TYR A 106 -2.96 13.77 -2.78
CA TYR A 106 -3.99 13.54 -1.77
C TYR A 106 -5.29 13.01 -2.38
N GLU A 107 -5.57 13.31 -3.65
CA GLU A 107 -6.72 12.75 -4.34
C GLU A 107 -6.62 11.22 -4.45
N ALA A 108 -5.42 10.66 -4.58
CA ALA A 108 -5.21 9.21 -4.57
C ALA A 108 -5.70 8.53 -3.27
N PHE A 109 -5.50 9.19 -2.13
CA PHE A 109 -6.00 8.71 -0.83
C PHE A 109 -7.52 8.81 -0.74
N ARG A 110 -8.10 9.90 -1.27
CA ARG A 110 -9.56 10.07 -1.35
C ARG A 110 -10.21 9.02 -2.24
N ILE A 111 -9.68 8.80 -3.45
CA ILE A 111 -10.14 7.75 -4.37
C ILE A 111 -10.07 6.38 -3.67
N THR A 112 -8.96 6.09 -2.99
CA THR A 112 -8.82 4.83 -2.25
C THR A 112 -9.90 4.70 -1.17
N ALA A 113 -10.17 5.75 -0.41
CA ALA A 113 -11.22 5.74 0.61
C ALA A 113 -12.61 5.44 0.01
N LEU A 114 -12.94 6.03 -1.15
CA LEU A 114 -14.19 5.77 -1.87
C LEU A 114 -14.29 4.30 -2.31
N LEU A 115 -13.21 3.75 -2.88
CA LEU A 115 -13.18 2.37 -3.36
C LEU A 115 -13.24 1.34 -2.22
N LEU A 116 -12.58 1.59 -1.09
CA LEU A 116 -12.66 0.73 0.09
C LEU A 116 -14.07 0.63 0.67
N ARG A 117 -14.86 1.72 0.55
CA ARG A 117 -16.26 1.77 1.01
C ARG A 117 -17.27 1.29 -0.02
N THR A 118 -16.84 1.06 -1.26
CA THR A 118 -17.72 0.58 -2.31
C THR A 118 -18.06 -0.89 -2.06
N PRO A 119 -19.36 -1.29 -2.12
CA PRO A 119 -19.74 -2.70 -2.04
C PRO A 119 -18.93 -3.55 -3.02
N PHE A 120 -18.37 -4.65 -2.53
CA PHE A 120 -17.39 -5.42 -3.28
C PHE A 120 -18.07 -6.44 -4.21
N ASP A 121 -17.73 -6.34 -5.49
CA ASP A 121 -18.11 -7.26 -6.56
C ASP A 121 -17.11 -7.16 -7.72
N ILE A 122 -17.42 -7.76 -8.87
CA ILE A 122 -16.49 -7.85 -10.00
C ILE A 122 -16.10 -6.49 -10.56
N GLN A 123 -17.08 -5.58 -10.68
CA GLN A 123 -16.83 -4.24 -11.19
C GLN A 123 -15.97 -3.44 -10.21
N THR A 124 -16.24 -3.56 -8.91
CA THR A 124 -15.43 -2.92 -7.87
C THR A 124 -14.01 -3.49 -7.88
N PHE A 125 -13.85 -4.80 -8.00
CA PHE A 125 -12.55 -5.48 -8.10
C PHE A 125 -11.74 -4.99 -9.31
N GLU A 126 -12.33 -4.97 -10.50
CA GLU A 126 -11.69 -4.47 -11.73
C GLU A 126 -11.31 -2.99 -11.62
N THR A 127 -12.19 -2.18 -11.02
CA THR A 127 -11.95 -0.75 -10.80
C THR A 127 -10.77 -0.54 -9.84
N ILE A 128 -10.69 -1.35 -8.77
CA ILE A 128 -9.56 -1.33 -7.85
C ILE A 128 -8.27 -1.68 -8.58
N LEU A 129 -8.24 -2.76 -9.36
CA LEU A 129 -7.04 -3.15 -10.12
C LEU A 129 -6.60 -2.07 -11.12
N GLY A 130 -7.53 -1.53 -11.91
CA GLY A 130 -7.24 -0.43 -12.83
C GLY A 130 -6.75 0.84 -12.12
N THR A 131 -7.25 1.11 -10.92
CA THR A 131 -6.79 2.23 -10.08
C THR A 131 -5.36 2.01 -9.59
N VAL A 132 -5.03 0.82 -9.09
CA VAL A 132 -3.67 0.46 -8.66
C VAL A 132 -2.67 0.56 -9.82
N GLU A 133 -3.02 0.02 -10.99
CA GLU A 133 -2.20 0.11 -12.20
C GLU A 133 -1.93 1.58 -12.60
N ARG A 134 -2.90 2.46 -12.40
CA ARG A 134 -2.75 3.89 -12.69
C ARG A 134 -1.89 4.60 -11.64
N PHE A 135 -2.15 4.36 -10.36
CA PHE A 135 -1.37 4.95 -9.26
C PHE A 135 0.11 4.59 -9.35
N THR A 136 0.42 3.32 -9.64
CA THR A 136 1.81 2.84 -9.76
C THR A 136 2.57 3.42 -10.95
N ARG A 137 1.89 4.04 -11.93
CA ARG A 137 2.54 4.75 -13.05
C ARG A 137 2.88 6.20 -12.71
N ILE A 138 2.21 6.79 -11.70
CA ILE A 138 2.35 8.19 -11.33
C ILE A 138 3.31 8.30 -10.15
N LYS A 139 4.53 8.78 -10.40
CA LYS A 139 5.61 8.82 -9.38
C LYS A 139 5.28 9.67 -8.15
N SER A 140 4.42 10.68 -8.27
CA SER A 140 4.05 11.57 -7.15
C SER A 140 3.00 10.95 -6.22
N ILE A 141 2.32 9.88 -6.64
CA ILE A 141 1.31 9.19 -5.84
C ILE A 141 2.00 8.22 -4.90
N ASP A 142 1.54 8.26 -3.66
CA ASP A 142 2.05 7.40 -2.61
C ASP A 142 1.67 5.93 -2.80
N HIS A 143 2.64 5.04 -2.63
CA HIS A 143 2.45 3.61 -2.81
C HIS A 143 1.51 3.01 -1.76
N ASP A 144 1.37 3.68 -0.61
CA ASP A 144 0.41 3.34 0.45
C ASP A 144 -1.03 3.17 -0.07
N ALA A 145 -1.48 4.05 -0.97
CA ALA A 145 -2.82 3.98 -1.56
C ALA A 145 -3.03 2.68 -2.35
N SER A 146 -2.03 2.31 -3.14
CA SER A 146 -2.06 1.08 -3.96
C SER A 146 -2.00 -0.17 -3.09
N TYR A 147 -1.11 -0.20 -2.09
CA TYR A 147 -0.98 -1.32 -1.17
C TYR A 147 -2.27 -1.57 -0.39
N ILE A 148 -2.90 -0.52 0.16
CA ILE A 148 -4.13 -0.67 0.94
C ILE A 148 -5.26 -1.26 0.09
N LEU A 149 -5.39 -0.82 -1.17
CA LEU A 149 -6.36 -1.38 -2.11
C LEU A 149 -6.14 -2.88 -2.35
N LEU A 150 -4.90 -3.30 -2.63
CA LEU A 150 -4.55 -4.70 -2.84
C LEU A 150 -4.75 -5.55 -1.58
N SER A 151 -4.33 -5.01 -0.43
CA SER A 151 -4.51 -5.65 0.87
C SER A 151 -6.00 -5.83 1.18
N SER A 152 -6.86 -4.88 0.81
CA SER A 152 -8.31 -5.02 0.96
C SER A 152 -8.93 -6.11 0.09
N ILE A 153 -8.34 -6.41 -1.08
CA ILE A 153 -8.75 -7.54 -1.92
C ILE A 153 -8.32 -8.84 -1.23
N HIS A 154 -7.09 -8.91 -0.76
CA HIS A 154 -6.52 -10.06 -0.07
C HIS A 154 -7.27 -10.41 1.22
N GLU A 155 -7.70 -9.42 2.00
CA GLU A 155 -8.55 -9.67 3.17
C GLU A 155 -9.87 -10.34 2.78
N LYS A 156 -10.45 -9.95 1.64
CA LYS A 156 -11.70 -10.54 1.13
C LYS A 156 -11.51 -11.95 0.59
N THR A 157 -10.33 -12.32 0.07
CA THR A 157 -10.08 -13.70 -0.36
C THR A 157 -10.13 -14.68 0.80
N GLY A 158 -9.85 -14.23 2.02
CA GLY A 158 -10.00 -15.03 3.25
C GLY A 158 -11.41 -15.07 3.84
N ASP A 159 -12.33 -14.21 3.38
CA ASP A 159 -13.68 -14.09 3.94
C ASP A 159 -14.66 -15.08 3.24
N PRO A 160 -15.32 -15.99 3.99
CA PRO A 160 -16.30 -16.92 3.46
C PRO A 160 -17.41 -16.30 2.61
N ALA A 161 -17.79 -15.04 2.90
CA ALA A 161 -18.84 -14.33 2.17
C ALA A 161 -18.49 -14.14 0.69
N TYR A 162 -17.20 -14.06 0.35
CA TYR A 162 -16.72 -13.79 -1.01
C TYR A 162 -16.13 -15.02 -1.72
N GLN A 163 -16.13 -16.21 -1.10
CA GLN A 163 -15.58 -17.42 -1.72
C GLN A 163 -16.18 -17.71 -3.11
N ARG A 164 -17.51 -17.61 -3.24
CA ARG A 164 -18.20 -17.83 -4.52
C ARG A 164 -17.76 -16.85 -5.61
N PHE A 165 -17.52 -15.59 -5.21
CA PHE A 165 -17.02 -14.56 -6.11
C PHE A 165 -15.64 -14.94 -6.63
N PHE A 166 -14.69 -15.25 -5.74
CA PHE A 166 -13.31 -15.60 -6.11
C PHE A 166 -13.21 -16.91 -6.90
N THR A 167 -14.03 -17.92 -6.61
CA THR A 167 -14.06 -19.16 -7.41
C THR A 167 -14.53 -18.97 -8.85
N GLY A 168 -15.29 -17.89 -9.11
CA GLY A 168 -15.81 -17.55 -10.42
C GLY A 168 -14.99 -16.52 -11.18
N LEU A 169 -13.83 -16.10 -10.64
CA LEU A 169 -12.98 -15.13 -11.32
C LEU A 169 -12.25 -15.74 -12.50
N ASP A 170 -12.16 -14.96 -13.57
CA ASP A 170 -11.42 -15.31 -14.77
C ASP A 170 -9.91 -15.27 -14.55
N ASN A 171 -9.18 -16.04 -15.37
CA ASN A 171 -7.73 -16.17 -15.28
C ASN A 171 -7.01 -14.81 -15.39
N GLU A 172 -7.44 -13.96 -16.33
CA GLU A 172 -6.88 -12.63 -16.56
C GLU A 172 -6.94 -11.74 -15.29
N LEU A 173 -8.01 -11.86 -14.50
CA LEU A 173 -8.18 -11.07 -13.28
C LEU A 173 -7.22 -11.52 -12.17
N TRP A 174 -6.90 -12.81 -12.08
CA TRP A 174 -5.87 -13.31 -11.17
C TRP A 174 -4.47 -12.85 -11.59
N GLU A 175 -4.15 -12.89 -12.88
CA GLU A 175 -2.89 -12.40 -13.42
C GLU A 175 -2.70 -10.91 -13.15
N ARG A 176 -3.74 -10.11 -13.38
CA ARG A 176 -3.71 -8.67 -13.10
C ARG A 176 -3.50 -8.39 -11.61
N LEU A 177 -4.14 -9.15 -10.72
CA LEU A 177 -3.92 -9.01 -9.27
C LEU A 177 -2.49 -9.38 -8.88
N ALA A 178 -1.95 -10.50 -9.38
CA ALA A 178 -0.57 -10.91 -9.11
C ALA A 178 0.46 -9.89 -9.65
N SER A 179 0.26 -9.41 -10.87
CA SER A 179 1.08 -8.36 -11.49
C SER A 179 1.04 -7.04 -10.69
N ALA A 180 -0.15 -6.59 -10.30
CA ALA A 180 -0.31 -5.37 -9.52
C ALA A 180 0.36 -5.49 -8.14
N ALA A 181 0.20 -6.63 -7.47
CA ALA A 181 0.87 -6.93 -6.21
C ALA A 181 2.39 -6.96 -6.35
N LEU A 182 2.92 -7.61 -7.38
CA LEU A 182 4.34 -7.61 -7.68
C LEU A 182 4.87 -6.19 -7.96
N LYS A 183 4.11 -5.37 -8.68
CA LYS A 183 4.48 -3.99 -8.98
C LYS A 183 4.57 -3.15 -7.71
N VAL A 184 3.54 -3.20 -6.85
CA VAL A 184 3.55 -2.47 -5.56
C VAL A 184 4.65 -2.99 -4.65
N MET A 185 4.85 -4.31 -4.58
CA MET A 185 5.96 -4.94 -3.87
C MET A 185 7.31 -4.37 -4.33
N SER A 186 7.54 -4.26 -5.64
CA SER A 186 8.81 -3.75 -6.20
C SER A 186 9.09 -2.30 -5.78
N LEU A 187 8.05 -1.46 -5.70
CA LEU A 187 8.16 -0.06 -5.28
C LEU A 187 8.56 0.04 -3.80
N PHE A 188 7.86 -0.70 -2.92
CA PHE A 188 8.21 -0.74 -1.50
C PHE A 188 9.58 -1.38 -1.24
N LEU A 189 9.97 -2.39 -2.04
CA LEU A 189 11.28 -3.03 -1.90
C LEU A 189 12.40 -2.09 -2.33
N HIS A 190 12.21 -1.34 -3.41
CA HIS A 190 13.12 -0.27 -3.81
C HIS A 190 13.31 0.73 -2.67
N ASP A 191 12.22 1.27 -2.10
CA ASP A 191 12.29 2.25 -1.02
C ASP A 191 12.93 1.69 0.24
N ALA A 192 12.61 0.44 0.61
CA ALA A 192 13.23 -0.25 1.74
C ALA A 192 14.75 -0.38 1.56
N THR A 193 15.20 -0.65 0.33
CA THR A 193 16.61 -0.80 0.01
C THR A 193 17.33 0.54 0.05
N MET A 194 16.69 1.61 -0.42
CA MET A 194 17.22 2.98 -0.29
C MET A 194 17.35 3.43 1.17
N GLU A 195 16.35 3.14 2.02
CA GLU A 195 16.44 3.41 3.46
C GLU A 195 17.59 2.62 4.10
N TYR A 196 17.78 1.37 3.70
CA TYR A 196 18.89 0.54 4.18
C TYR A 196 20.25 1.09 3.77
N LEU A 197 20.36 1.61 2.55
CA LEU A 197 21.56 2.28 2.05
C LEU A 197 21.91 3.51 2.86
N VAL A 198 20.95 4.41 3.03
CA VAL A 198 21.13 5.65 3.79
C VAL A 198 21.59 5.35 5.21
N TYR A 199 21.07 4.29 5.85
CA TYR A 199 21.54 3.88 7.18
C TYR A 199 23.06 3.65 7.26
N TYR A 200 23.66 3.02 6.24
CA TYR A 200 25.10 2.69 6.24
C TYR A 200 26.00 3.80 5.69
N GLU A 201 25.48 4.66 4.81
CA GLU A 201 26.24 5.79 4.30
C GLU A 201 26.41 6.91 5.33
N LEU A 202 25.51 6.99 6.31
CA LEU A 202 25.57 8.00 7.37
C LEU A 202 26.66 7.66 8.41
N PRO A 203 27.40 8.66 8.91
CA PRO A 203 28.47 8.44 9.88
C PRO A 203 27.94 7.79 11.18
N PRO A 204 28.73 6.92 11.84
CA PRO A 204 28.31 6.25 13.07
C PRO A 204 28.16 7.25 14.22
N GLY A 205 26.92 7.43 14.70
CA GLY A 205 26.56 8.30 15.82
C GLY A 205 25.34 9.18 15.53
N GLY A 206 24.18 8.80 16.10
CA GLY A 206 22.92 9.58 16.11
C GLY A 206 21.93 9.28 14.97
N ILE A 207 20.66 9.05 15.31
CA ILE A 207 19.43 8.96 14.46
C ILE A 207 19.47 8.07 13.20
N ASN A 208 20.53 7.31 12.92
CA ASN A 208 20.54 6.39 11.77
C ASN A 208 19.48 5.29 11.93
N ASP A 209 19.20 4.85 13.16
CA ASP A 209 18.24 3.76 13.46
C ASP A 209 16.83 3.99 12.92
N LYS A 210 16.42 5.25 12.67
CA LYS A 210 15.12 5.54 12.03
C LYS A 210 15.03 4.91 10.65
N HIS A 211 16.12 4.93 9.88
CA HIS A 211 16.17 4.37 8.53
C HIS A 211 16.05 2.84 8.57
N LEU A 212 16.65 2.18 9.57
CA LEU A 212 16.43 0.75 9.81
C LEU A 212 14.98 0.42 10.18
N VAL A 213 14.36 1.23 11.03
CA VAL A 213 12.95 1.05 11.39
C VAL A 213 12.06 1.20 10.17
N ARG A 214 12.30 2.23 9.34
CA ARG A 214 11.56 2.48 8.10
C ARG A 214 11.72 1.33 7.10
N CYS A 215 12.97 0.92 6.86
CA CYS A 215 13.31 -0.25 6.05
C CYS A 215 12.52 -1.48 6.51
N ARG A 216 12.55 -1.80 7.81
CA ARG A 216 11.80 -2.94 8.37
C ARG A 216 10.29 -2.85 8.12
N LYS A 217 9.69 -1.67 8.25
CA LYS A 217 8.25 -1.48 8.00
C LYS A 217 7.87 -1.57 6.53
N MET A 218 8.73 -1.10 5.63
CA MET A 218 8.54 -1.30 4.20
C MET A 218 8.72 -2.78 3.83
N LEU A 219 9.66 -3.49 4.45
CA LEU A 219 9.82 -4.94 4.26
C LEU A 219 8.61 -5.74 4.76
N ASP A 220 7.95 -5.32 5.85
CA ASP A 220 6.67 -5.92 6.27
C ASP A 220 5.65 -5.87 5.10
N VAL A 221 5.50 -4.70 4.45
CA VAL A 221 4.61 -4.51 3.29
C VAL A 221 5.03 -5.35 2.08
N VAL A 222 6.33 -5.43 1.82
CA VAL A 222 6.89 -6.27 0.73
C VAL A 222 6.51 -7.74 0.93
N ILE A 223 6.64 -8.25 2.15
CA ILE A 223 6.28 -9.65 2.45
C ILE A 223 4.78 -9.88 2.38
N GLU A 224 3.95 -8.92 2.81
CA GLU A 224 2.51 -9.01 2.59
C GLU A 224 2.17 -9.07 1.10
N CYS A 225 2.79 -8.25 0.26
CA CYS A 225 2.59 -8.32 -1.20
C CYS A 225 3.09 -9.65 -1.79
N CYS A 226 4.21 -10.21 -1.28
CA CYS A 226 4.65 -11.56 -1.66
C CYS A 226 3.60 -12.61 -1.29
N SER A 227 2.93 -12.47 -0.14
CA SER A 227 1.84 -13.37 0.28
C SER A 227 0.65 -13.29 -0.68
N ILE A 228 0.28 -12.07 -1.14
CA ILE A 228 -0.77 -11.90 -2.16
C ILE A 228 -0.39 -12.67 -3.43
N VAL A 229 0.82 -12.45 -3.96
CA VAL A 229 1.31 -13.15 -5.17
C VAL A 229 1.35 -14.66 -4.96
N HIS A 230 1.82 -15.11 -3.79
CA HIS A 230 1.89 -16.53 -3.44
C HIS A 230 0.51 -17.20 -3.47
N GLN A 231 -0.53 -16.54 -2.93
CA GLN A 231 -1.88 -17.08 -2.93
C GLN A 231 -2.58 -17.02 -4.29
N THR A 232 -2.27 -16.01 -5.11
CA THR A 232 -2.91 -15.84 -6.41
C THR A 232 -2.24 -16.66 -7.51
N SER A 233 -0.92 -16.86 -7.44
CA SER A 233 -0.16 -17.57 -8.48
C SER A 233 -0.67 -18.99 -8.83
N PRO A 234 -1.15 -19.83 -7.87
CA PRO A 234 -1.68 -21.16 -8.21
C PRO A 234 -3.04 -21.11 -8.91
N LEU A 235 -3.73 -19.96 -8.87
CA LEU A 235 -5.05 -19.76 -9.49
C LEU A 235 -4.93 -19.35 -10.97
N ILE A 236 -3.71 -19.00 -11.41
CA ILE A 236 -3.41 -18.59 -12.78
C ILE A 236 -3.18 -19.85 -13.65
N LYS A 237 -4.02 -20.03 -14.67
CA LYS A 237 -4.04 -21.22 -15.54
C LYS A 237 -3.16 -21.07 -16.78
N ASP A 238 -3.18 -19.90 -17.43
CA ASP A 238 -2.43 -19.64 -18.65
C ASP A 238 -1.20 -18.79 -18.29
N GLN A 239 -0.01 -19.40 -18.34
CA GLN A 239 1.17 -18.82 -17.72
C GLN A 239 1.95 -17.96 -18.72
N PHE A 240 1.83 -16.63 -18.62
CA PHE A 240 2.79 -15.78 -19.33
C PHE A 240 4.14 -15.67 -18.62
N ASP A 241 4.25 -15.92 -17.30
CA ASP A 241 5.54 -15.89 -16.59
C ASP A 241 5.47 -16.54 -15.18
N GLN A 242 5.38 -17.87 -15.10
CA GLN A 242 5.40 -18.58 -13.81
C GLN A 242 6.67 -18.29 -12.98
N GLU A 243 7.80 -18.14 -13.67
CA GLU A 243 9.10 -17.85 -13.06
C GLU A 243 9.14 -16.48 -12.35
N ILE A 244 8.39 -15.49 -12.88
CA ILE A 244 8.34 -14.14 -12.28
C ILE A 244 7.60 -14.15 -10.94
N TYR A 245 6.60 -15.01 -10.75
CA TYR A 245 5.88 -15.11 -9.48
C TYR A 245 6.50 -16.11 -8.51
N GLN A 246 7.23 -17.09 -9.03
CA GLN A 246 7.78 -18.19 -8.22
C GLN A 246 8.70 -17.69 -7.11
N PHE A 247 9.48 -16.63 -7.33
CA PHE A 247 10.38 -16.13 -6.28
C PHE A 247 9.60 -15.61 -5.06
N CYS A 248 8.42 -14.99 -5.24
CA CYS A 248 7.56 -14.59 -4.13
C CYS A 248 7.10 -15.82 -3.34
N SER A 249 6.68 -16.88 -4.05
CA SER A 249 6.31 -18.16 -3.42
C SER A 249 7.49 -18.81 -2.69
N ASP A 250 8.71 -18.76 -3.24
CA ASP A 250 9.91 -19.33 -2.61
C ASP A 250 10.29 -18.56 -1.33
N VAL A 251 10.18 -17.23 -1.34
CA VAL A 251 10.43 -16.39 -0.17
C VAL A 251 9.50 -16.79 0.99
N ILE A 252 8.21 -17.00 0.70
CA ILE A 252 7.21 -17.37 1.71
C ILE A 252 7.41 -18.82 2.18
N THR A 253 7.47 -19.78 1.26
CA THR A 253 7.46 -21.21 1.59
C THR A 253 8.78 -21.72 2.16
N GLN A 254 9.92 -21.27 1.62
CA GLN A 254 11.24 -21.70 2.06
C GLN A 254 11.79 -20.83 3.20
N GLN A 255 11.08 -19.77 3.57
CA GLN A 255 11.54 -18.73 4.50
C GLN A 255 12.92 -18.17 4.12
N ASN A 256 13.19 -18.14 2.81
CA ASN A 256 14.49 -17.80 2.25
C ASN A 256 14.49 -16.33 1.81
N PRO A 257 15.25 -15.43 2.47
CA PRO A 257 15.29 -14.02 2.10
C PRO A 257 16.07 -13.76 0.79
N GLN A 258 16.86 -14.73 0.32
CA GLN A 258 17.82 -14.52 -0.77
C GLN A 258 17.19 -14.07 -2.09
N PRO A 259 16.05 -14.63 -2.57
CA PRO A 259 15.44 -14.18 -3.82
C PRO A 259 15.02 -12.71 -3.76
N LEU A 260 14.48 -12.26 -2.63
CA LEU A 260 14.07 -10.86 -2.42
C LEU A 260 15.28 -9.92 -2.42
N ILE A 261 16.37 -10.31 -1.75
CA ILE A 261 17.64 -9.58 -1.73
C ILE A 261 18.24 -9.50 -3.15
N THR A 262 18.21 -10.60 -3.90
CA THR A 262 18.68 -10.60 -5.29
C THR A 262 17.82 -9.70 -6.17
N TYR A 263 16.50 -9.70 -5.97
CA TYR A 263 15.59 -8.85 -6.72
C TYR A 263 15.77 -7.36 -6.39
N SER A 264 16.00 -6.99 -5.12
CA SER A 264 16.26 -5.60 -4.75
C SER A 264 17.50 -5.02 -5.43
N TYR A 265 18.55 -5.82 -5.65
CA TYR A 265 19.73 -5.37 -6.37
C TYR A 265 19.44 -5.08 -7.84
N ARG A 266 18.62 -5.92 -8.49
CA ARG A 266 18.19 -5.68 -9.88
C ARG A 266 17.38 -4.40 -10.01
N LEU A 267 16.56 -4.06 -9.01
CA LEU A 267 15.75 -2.84 -9.03
C LEU A 267 16.58 -1.55 -9.00
N LEU A 268 17.76 -1.58 -8.39
CA LEU A 268 18.64 -0.42 -8.30
C LEU A 268 19.63 -0.30 -9.47
N ASP A 269 19.56 -1.21 -10.46
CA ASP A 269 20.52 -1.32 -11.57
C ASP A 269 21.98 -1.31 -11.11
N LEU A 270 22.22 -1.80 -9.90
CA LEU A 270 23.55 -1.87 -9.33
C LEU A 270 24.25 -3.08 -9.95
N SER A 271 25.38 -2.84 -10.61
CA SER A 271 26.32 -3.90 -10.93
C SER A 271 26.65 -4.62 -9.61
N SER A 272 26.61 -5.95 -9.61
CA SER A 272 26.75 -6.70 -8.36
C SER A 272 28.08 -6.38 -7.64
N GLU A 273 29.12 -6.01 -8.37
CA GLU A 273 30.47 -5.79 -7.85
C GLU A 273 30.63 -4.51 -6.99
N ASP A 274 29.87 -3.44 -7.23
CA ASP A 274 30.03 -2.18 -6.47
C ASP A 274 29.38 -2.21 -5.07
N PHE A 275 28.43 -3.12 -4.86
CA PHE A 275 27.65 -3.22 -3.61
C PHE A 275 28.01 -4.43 -2.75
N TYR A 276 28.63 -5.47 -3.33
CA TYR A 276 29.08 -6.66 -2.60
C TYR A 276 30.08 -6.34 -1.47
N VAL A 277 30.65 -5.13 -1.47
CA VAL A 277 31.83 -4.80 -0.66
C VAL A 277 31.50 -4.04 0.64
N THR A 278 30.32 -3.42 0.81
CA THR A 278 30.17 -2.41 1.90
C THR A 278 28.96 -2.54 2.83
N VAL A 279 27.89 -3.25 2.48
CA VAL A 279 26.68 -3.31 3.33
C VAL A 279 26.44 -4.72 3.91
N PRO A 280 26.46 -4.89 5.25
CA PRO A 280 26.11 -6.15 5.93
C PRO A 280 24.74 -6.69 5.49
N LYS A 281 24.59 -8.01 5.36
CA LYS A 281 23.34 -8.64 4.88
C LYS A 281 22.54 -9.32 5.99
N GLU A 282 23.14 -9.47 7.16
CA GLU A 282 22.59 -10.21 8.30
C GLU A 282 21.34 -9.52 8.86
N GLN A 283 21.36 -8.19 8.95
CA GLN A 283 20.28 -7.41 9.53
C GLN A 283 19.03 -7.39 8.63
N ILE A 284 19.21 -7.14 7.33
CA ILE A 284 18.10 -7.20 6.37
C ILE A 284 17.52 -8.62 6.25
N SER A 285 18.38 -9.65 6.27
CA SER A 285 17.96 -11.05 6.28
C SER A 285 17.14 -11.38 7.52
N LYS A 286 17.54 -10.88 8.70
CA LYS A 286 16.79 -11.03 9.94
C LYS A 286 15.42 -10.37 9.85
N PHE A 287 15.33 -9.12 9.37
CA PHE A 287 14.06 -8.43 9.23
C PHE A 287 13.12 -9.15 8.28
N ILE A 288 13.60 -9.57 7.11
CA ILE A 288 12.80 -10.34 6.15
C ILE A 288 12.25 -11.62 6.79
N ARG A 289 13.11 -12.39 7.49
CA ARG A 289 12.67 -13.62 8.17
C ARG A 289 11.62 -13.35 9.25
N GLU A 290 11.82 -12.30 10.07
CA GLU A 290 10.83 -11.91 11.08
C GLU A 290 9.48 -11.50 10.46
N SER A 291 9.50 -10.79 9.33
CA SER A 291 8.29 -10.42 8.59
C SER A 291 7.62 -11.65 7.97
N ILE A 292 8.38 -12.60 7.41
CA ILE A 292 7.84 -13.89 6.91
C ILE A 292 7.16 -14.66 8.03
N VAL A 293 7.76 -14.75 9.23
CA VAL A 293 7.12 -15.43 10.37
C VAL A 293 5.80 -14.76 10.73
N ARG A 294 5.73 -13.41 10.68
CA ARG A 294 4.53 -12.67 11.03
C ARG A 294 3.40 -12.80 10.01
N PHE A 295 3.74 -12.78 8.71
CA PHE A 295 2.75 -12.64 7.63
C PHE A 295 2.64 -13.88 6.73
N GLY A 296 3.71 -14.66 6.59
CA GLY A 296 3.72 -15.93 5.86
C GLY A 296 3.21 -17.12 6.68
N GLY A 297 3.27 -17.04 8.01
CA GLY A 297 2.82 -18.12 8.91
C GLY A 297 1.31 -18.39 8.94
N GLY A 298 0.50 -17.51 8.35
CA GLY A 298 -0.96 -17.70 8.21
C GLY A 298 -1.35 -18.59 7.03
N VAL A 299 -0.40 -18.99 6.17
CA VAL A 299 -0.63 -19.79 4.97
C VAL A 299 -0.20 -21.24 5.25
N SER A 300 -0.81 -21.87 6.26
CA SER A 300 -0.82 -23.34 6.31
C SER A 300 -2.01 -23.79 5.47
N ALA A 301 -1.73 -24.57 4.42
CA ALA A 301 -2.74 -25.39 3.75
C ALA A 301 -3.40 -26.37 4.74
#